data_AF-A0A3N5Q1N6-F1
#
_entry.id   AF-A0A3N5Q1N6-F1
#
_cell.length_a   1.000
_cell.length_b   1.000
_cell.length_c   1.000
_cell.angle_alpha   90.00
_cell.angle_beta   90.00
_cell.angle_gamma   90.00
#
_symmetry.space_group_name_H-M   'P 1'
#
loop_
_entity.id
_entity.type
_entity.pdbx_description
1 polymer ?
#
loop_
_entity_poly.entity_id
_entity_poly.type
_entity_poly.pdbx_seq_one_letter_code
_entity_poly.pdbx_strand_id
1 'polypeptide(L)'
;MDIVLKVWNNVKLNLASAKVYTKDFLFFYIVFIILSFFIINNTLILILISFLHFLLNIILLYFLGKKRINELETIRTVISGIKINRFKSPDEIELHENLYPIQDEIRQMFEKERSDIDYLKRLERMRTEFLGNVSHELRTPIFAIQGYIETLLNGALDDEKVNKYFLEKANQHTINLSNLLNDLIDISMIESGEMRMSYRYFDINSYLNKIVHEMKPL
;
A
#
# COMPACT_ATOMS: atom_id res chain seq x y z
N MET A 1 -30.38 34.57 9.55
CA MET A 1 -29.05 35.00 9.09
C MET A 1 -28.30 33.87 8.38
N ASP A 2 -28.42 32.62 8.86
CA ASP A 2 -27.67 31.45 8.32
C ASP A 2 -28.04 31.00 6.91
N ILE A 3 -29.30 31.12 6.50
CA ILE A 3 -29.75 30.71 5.15
C ILE A 3 -29.11 31.60 4.08
N VAL A 4 -29.09 32.92 4.31
CA VAL A 4 -28.51 33.89 3.37
C VAL A 4 -26.99 33.70 3.25
N LEU A 5 -26.30 33.46 4.38
CA LEU A 5 -24.88 33.15 4.41
C LEU A 5 -24.55 31.85 3.65
N LYS A 6 -25.36 30.80 3.82
CA LYS A 6 -25.19 29.53 3.11
C LYS A 6 -25.38 29.68 1.60
N VAL A 7 -26.41 30.41 1.18
CA VAL A 7 -26.65 30.71 -0.24
C VAL A 7 -25.49 31.50 -0.82
N TRP A 8 -25.02 32.54 -0.11
CA TRP A 8 -23.90 33.36 -0.56
C TRP A 8 -22.60 32.55 -0.69
N ASN A 9 -22.33 31.65 0.26
CA ASN A 9 -21.17 30.77 0.20
C ASN A 9 -21.24 29.80 -0.99
N ASN A 10 -22.41 29.23 -1.27
CA ASN A 10 -22.61 28.37 -2.44
C ASN A 10 -22.39 29.13 -3.75
N VAL A 11 -22.91 30.35 -3.85
CA VAL A 11 -22.69 31.22 -5.03
C VAL A 11 -21.19 31.52 -5.19
N LYS A 12 -20.50 31.87 -4.10
CA LYS A 12 -19.06 32.15 -4.12
C LYS A 12 -18.24 30.94 -4.55
N LEU A 13 -18.57 29.75 -4.06
CA LEU A 13 -17.90 28.50 -4.44
C LEU A 13 -18.15 28.17 -5.91
N ASN A 14 -19.40 28.26 -6.37
CA ASN A 14 -19.73 28.04 -7.79
C ASN A 14 -18.92 28.99 -8.68
N LEU A 15 -18.88 30.29 -8.37
CA LEU A 15 -18.08 31.25 -9.15
C LEU A 15 -16.57 30.98 -9.06
N ALA A 16 -16.05 30.57 -7.90
CA ALA A 16 -14.64 30.23 -7.74
C ALA A 16 -14.24 28.99 -8.56
N SER A 17 -15.07 27.95 -8.57
CA SER A 17 -14.84 26.74 -9.38
C SER A 17 -14.98 27.01 -10.89
N ALA A 18 -15.85 27.96 -11.27
CA ALA A 18 -15.99 28.42 -12.65
C ALA A 18 -14.80 29.27 -13.13
N LYS A 19 -13.87 29.67 -12.25
CA LYS A 19 -12.71 30.50 -12.59
C LYS A 19 -11.87 29.93 -13.74
N VAL A 20 -11.84 28.60 -13.89
CA VAL A 20 -11.13 27.93 -14.99
C VAL A 20 -11.68 28.33 -16.36
N TYR A 21 -12.98 28.60 -16.47
CA TYR A 21 -13.63 29.01 -17.72
C TYR A 21 -13.59 30.52 -17.97
N THR A 22 -13.15 31.33 -17.00
CA THR A 22 -13.28 32.81 -17.10
C THR A 22 -12.54 33.42 -18.29
N LYS A 23 -11.37 32.88 -18.67
CA LYS A 23 -10.61 33.36 -19.82
C LYS A 23 -11.34 33.09 -21.14
N ASP A 24 -11.90 31.90 -21.29
CA ASP A 24 -12.64 31.50 -22.49
C ASP A 24 -13.88 32.39 -22.66
N PHE A 25 -14.64 32.58 -21.58
CA PHE A 25 -15.82 33.45 -21.57
C PHE A 25 -15.48 34.92 -21.87
N LEU A 26 -14.37 35.44 -21.32
CA LEU A 26 -13.90 36.79 -21.64
C LEU A 26 -13.50 36.93 -23.11
N PHE A 27 -12.83 35.91 -23.67
CA PHE A 27 -12.48 35.88 -25.08
C PHE A 27 -13.74 35.94 -25.98
N PHE A 28 -14.72 35.07 -25.73
CA PHE A 28 -15.98 35.08 -26.48
C PHE A 28 -16.73 36.40 -26.33
N TYR A 29 -16.75 36.99 -25.14
CA TYR A 29 -17.37 38.29 -24.90
C TYR A 29 -16.72 39.42 -25.71
N ILE A 30 -15.39 39.48 -25.74
CA ILE A 30 -14.65 40.48 -26.53
C ILE A 30 -14.90 40.29 -28.03
N VAL A 31 -14.83 39.05 -28.52
CA VAL A 31 -15.12 38.73 -29.94
C VAL A 31 -16.54 39.15 -30.31
N PHE A 32 -17.52 38.89 -29.45
CA PHE A 32 -18.92 39.28 -29.65
C PHE A 32 -19.08 40.80 -29.73
N ILE A 33 -18.42 41.56 -28.85
CA ILE A 33 -18.45 43.03 -28.91
C ILE A 33 -17.84 43.55 -30.21
N ILE A 34 -16.69 43.02 -30.62
CA ILE A 34 -16.01 43.44 -31.85
C ILE A 34 -16.91 43.18 -33.06
N LEU A 35 -17.48 41.98 -33.17
CA LEU A 35 -18.37 41.63 -34.29
C LEU A 35 -19.65 42.48 -34.31
N SER A 36 -20.28 42.69 -33.15
CA SER A 36 -21.50 43.49 -33.07
C SER A 36 -21.27 44.96 -33.39
N PHE A 37 -20.09 45.51 -33.09
CA PHE A 37 -19.70 46.87 -33.45
C PHE A 37 -19.68 47.12 -34.97
N PHE A 38 -19.25 46.14 -35.77
CA PHE A 38 -19.24 46.28 -37.24
C PHE A 38 -20.61 46.16 -37.90
N ILE A 39 -21.59 45.56 -37.21
CA ILE A 39 -22.91 45.25 -37.76
C ILE A 39 -23.95 46.30 -37.34
N ILE A 40 -23.85 46.81 -36.12
CA ILE A 40 -24.89 47.62 -35.48
C ILE A 40 -24.48 49.09 -35.46
N ASN A 41 -25.11 49.91 -36.30
CA ASN A 41 -24.84 51.35 -36.37
C ASN A 41 -25.45 52.15 -35.19
N ASN A 42 -26.45 51.59 -34.48
CA ASN A 42 -27.11 52.27 -33.36
C ASN A 42 -26.43 51.94 -32.02
N THR A 43 -25.84 52.95 -31.38
CA THR A 43 -25.07 52.81 -30.14
C THR A 43 -25.89 52.30 -28.95
N LEU A 44 -27.16 52.71 -28.82
CA LEU A 44 -28.02 52.24 -27.73
C LEU A 44 -28.32 50.75 -27.86
N ILE A 45 -28.61 50.30 -29.09
CA ILE A 45 -28.88 48.89 -29.37
C ILE A 45 -27.64 48.03 -29.07
N LEU A 46 -26.44 48.51 -29.44
CA LEU A 46 -25.18 47.84 -29.14
C LEU A 46 -24.94 47.66 -27.63
N ILE A 47 -25.20 48.71 -26.83
CA ILE A 47 -25.05 48.66 -25.37
C ILE A 47 -26.01 47.65 -24.75
N LEU A 48 -27.29 47.67 -25.15
CA LEU A 48 -28.31 46.76 -24.62
C LEU A 48 -27.98 45.30 -24.92
N ILE A 49 -27.55 45.00 -26.16
CA ILE A 49 -27.18 43.64 -26.56
C ILE A 49 -25.91 43.17 -25.82
N SER A 50 -24.91 44.04 -25.68
CA SER A 50 -23.69 43.72 -24.93
C SER A 50 -23.99 43.42 -23.46
N PHE A 51 -24.87 44.21 -22.83
CA PHE A 51 -25.30 43.99 -21.45
C PHE A 51 -26.06 42.67 -21.29
N LEU A 52 -26.99 42.36 -22.20
CA LEU A 52 -27.72 41.09 -22.18
C LEU A 52 -26.77 39.89 -22.34
N HIS A 53 -25.81 39.98 -23.27
CA HIS A 53 -24.80 38.96 -23.47
C HIS A 53 -23.91 38.79 -22.22
N PHE A 54 -23.52 39.89 -21.56
CA PHE A 54 -22.78 39.84 -20.31
C PHE A 54 -23.54 39.09 -19.20
N LEU A 55 -24.83 39.39 -19.02
CA LEU A 55 -25.68 38.67 -18.06
C LEU A 55 -25.79 37.17 -18.38
N LEU A 56 -25.95 36.82 -19.66
CA LEU A 56 -26.00 35.42 -20.09
C LEU A 56 -24.70 34.68 -19.74
N ASN A 57 -23.54 35.31 -19.96
CA ASN A 57 -22.23 34.73 -19.62
C ASN A 57 -22.10 34.48 -18.10
N ILE A 58 -22.56 35.41 -17.24
CA ILE A 58 -22.56 35.23 -15.78
C ILE A 58 -23.43 34.02 -15.39
N ILE A 59 -24.61 33.90 -15.99
CA ILE A 59 -25.53 32.79 -15.72
C ILE A 59 -24.89 31.45 -16.13
N LEU A 60 -24.31 31.37 -17.32
CA LEU A 60 -23.61 30.18 -17.82
C LEU A 60 -22.42 29.79 -16.92
N LEU A 61 -21.60 30.76 -16.50
CA LEU A 61 -20.50 30.55 -15.58
C LEU A 61 -20.97 29.97 -14.24
N TYR A 62 -22.09 30.47 -13.69
CA TYR A 62 -22.67 29.93 -12.47
C TYR A 62 -23.08 28.45 -12.62
N PHE A 63 -23.75 28.09 -13.72
CA PHE A 63 -24.17 26.71 -13.97
C PHE A 63 -22.98 25.77 -14.17
N LEU A 64 -21.95 26.19 -14.92
CA LEU A 64 -20.72 25.42 -15.11
C LEU A 64 -19.98 25.20 -13.80
N GLY A 65 -19.88 26.23 -12.96
CA GLY A 65 -19.29 26.13 -11.62
C GLY A 65 -20.05 25.13 -10.73
N LYS A 66 -21.39 25.24 -10.73
CA LYS A 66 -22.24 24.30 -9.98
C LYS A 66 -22.05 22.85 -10.44
N LYS A 67 -22.03 22.60 -11.76
CA LYS A 67 -21.78 21.26 -12.33
C LYS A 67 -20.43 20.70 -11.87
N ARG A 68 -19.38 21.51 -11.96
CA ARG A 68 -18.02 21.13 -11.54
C ARG A 68 -17.94 20.78 -10.04
N ILE A 69 -18.59 21.55 -9.17
CA ILE A 69 -18.61 21.25 -7.74
C ILE A 69 -19.27 19.91 -7.46
N ASN A 70 -20.39 19.61 -8.13
CA ASN A 70 -21.05 18.33 -7.96
C ASN A 70 -20.14 17.17 -8.38
N GLU A 71 -19.44 17.28 -9.51
CA GLU A 71 -18.47 16.28 -9.98
C GLU A 71 -17.34 16.06 -8.96
N LEU A 72 -16.78 17.16 -8.42
CA LEU A 72 -15.74 17.10 -7.40
C LEU A 72 -16.24 16.46 -6.09
N GLU A 73 -17.47 16.73 -5.68
CA GLU A 73 -18.06 16.13 -4.48
C GLU A 73 -18.36 14.63 -4.67
N THR A 74 -18.76 14.20 -5.88
CA THR A 74 -18.90 12.77 -6.19
C THR A 74 -17.55 12.06 -6.07
N ILE A 75 -16.50 12.60 -6.68
CA ILE A 75 -15.13 12.05 -6.58
C ILE A 75 -14.68 12.00 -5.12
N ARG A 76 -14.89 13.09 -4.37
CA ARG A 76 -14.55 13.16 -2.94
C ARG A 76 -15.27 12.10 -2.12
N THR A 77 -16.54 11.87 -2.41
CA THR A 77 -17.36 10.86 -1.72
C THR A 77 -16.86 9.45 -1.99
N VAL A 78 -16.49 9.15 -3.24
CA VAL A 78 -15.85 7.87 -3.60
C VAL A 78 -14.52 7.71 -2.88
N ILE A 79 -13.61 8.69 -2.93
CA ILE A 79 -12.33 8.62 -2.23
C ILE A 79 -12.52 8.43 -0.72
N SER A 80 -13.47 9.15 -0.11
CA SER A 80 -13.79 8.98 1.30
C SER A 80 -14.37 7.61 1.60
N GLY A 81 -15.16 7.04 0.69
CA GLY A 81 -15.70 5.68 0.79
C GLY A 81 -14.62 4.62 0.75
N ILE A 82 -13.60 4.78 -0.11
CA ILE A 82 -12.44 3.89 -0.17
C ILE A 82 -11.69 3.89 1.16
N LYS A 83 -11.41 5.08 1.73
CA LYS A 83 -10.71 5.22 3.02
C LYS A 83 -11.37 4.49 4.20
N ILE A 84 -12.70 4.32 4.16
CA ILE A 84 -13.46 3.63 5.21
C ILE A 84 -13.86 2.21 4.81
N ASN A 85 -13.26 1.65 3.75
CA ASN A 85 -13.56 0.31 3.21
C ASN A 85 -15.05 0.12 2.87
N ARG A 86 -15.71 1.15 2.35
CA ARG A 86 -17.12 1.08 1.94
C ARG A 86 -17.34 0.13 0.76
N PHE A 87 -16.40 0.11 -0.18
CA PHE A 87 -16.49 -0.66 -1.41
C PHE A 87 -15.82 -2.02 -1.24
N LYS A 88 -16.46 -3.09 -1.73
CA LYS A 88 -15.89 -4.46 -1.71
C LYS A 88 -15.28 -4.85 -3.04
N SER A 89 -15.64 -4.19 -4.12
CA SER A 89 -15.17 -4.47 -5.47
C SER A 89 -14.99 -3.17 -6.27
N PRO A 90 -14.11 -3.18 -7.29
CA PRO A 90 -13.93 -2.02 -8.16
C PRO A 90 -15.22 -1.63 -8.89
N ASP A 91 -16.07 -2.60 -9.21
CA ASP A 91 -17.33 -2.38 -9.93
C ASP A 91 -18.32 -1.51 -9.14
N GLU A 92 -18.26 -1.52 -7.81
CA GLU A 92 -19.08 -0.65 -6.95
C GLU A 92 -18.66 0.83 -7.01
N ILE A 93 -17.47 1.12 -7.56
CA ILE A 93 -16.98 2.49 -7.75
C ILE A 93 -17.53 3.01 -9.07
N GLU A 94 -18.54 3.87 -8.99
CA GLU A 94 -19.17 4.50 -10.13
C GLU A 94 -19.14 6.03 -10.01
N LEU A 95 -18.75 6.69 -11.09
CA LEU A 95 -18.81 8.13 -11.27
C LEU A 95 -19.75 8.49 -12.42
N HIS A 96 -20.02 9.79 -12.59
CA HIS A 96 -20.77 10.28 -13.74
C HIS A 96 -20.07 9.94 -15.06
N GLU A 97 -20.82 9.77 -16.15
CA GLU A 97 -20.30 9.34 -17.46
C GLU A 97 -19.11 10.16 -17.97
N ASN A 98 -19.11 11.47 -17.72
CA ASN A 98 -18.00 12.35 -18.13
C ASN A 98 -16.73 12.20 -17.28
N LEU A 99 -16.75 11.34 -16.27
CA LEU A 99 -15.64 11.03 -15.37
C LEU A 99 -15.15 9.57 -15.53
N TYR A 100 -15.60 8.83 -16.55
CA TYR A 100 -15.15 7.45 -16.78
C TYR A 100 -13.62 7.26 -16.76
N PRO A 101 -12.80 8.14 -17.37
CA PRO A 101 -11.34 7.99 -17.29
C PRO A 101 -10.82 8.03 -15.84
N ILE A 102 -11.38 8.92 -15.01
CA ILE A 102 -11.03 9.04 -13.59
C ILE A 102 -11.57 7.84 -12.79
N GLN A 103 -12.76 7.35 -13.15
CA GLN A 103 -13.33 6.14 -12.54
C GLN A 103 -12.41 4.94 -12.73
N ASP A 104 -11.93 4.72 -13.96
CA ASP A 104 -11.04 3.60 -14.28
C ASP A 104 -9.70 3.73 -13.57
N GLU A 105 -9.12 4.93 -13.49
CA GLU A 105 -7.91 5.18 -12.69
C GLU A 105 -8.12 4.88 -11.20
N ILE A 106 -9.25 5.31 -10.62
CA ILE A 106 -9.57 5.03 -9.22
C ILE A 106 -9.78 3.53 -8.99
N ARG A 107 -10.43 2.82 -9.93
CA ARG A 107 -10.61 1.37 -9.87
C ARG A 107 -9.28 0.63 -9.89
N GLN A 108 -8.38 0.99 -10.80
CA GLN A 108 -7.03 0.40 -10.85
C GLN A 108 -6.23 0.68 -9.58
N MET A 109 -6.32 1.90 -9.05
CA MET A 109 -5.69 2.26 -7.77
C MET A 109 -6.23 1.41 -6.62
N PHE A 110 -7.56 1.22 -6.55
CA PHE A 110 -8.21 0.41 -5.54
C PHE A 110 -7.78 -1.07 -5.63
N GLU A 111 -7.71 -1.64 -6.84
CA GLU A 111 -7.24 -3.01 -7.05
C GLU A 111 -5.79 -3.19 -6.59
N LYS A 112 -4.92 -2.24 -6.95
CA LYS A 112 -3.52 -2.24 -6.54
C LYS A 112 -3.38 -2.14 -5.02
N GLU A 113 -4.07 -1.20 -4.38
CA GLU A 113 -4.07 -1.04 -2.93
C GLU A 113 -4.51 -2.33 -2.23
N ARG A 114 -5.56 -2.98 -2.72
CA ARG A 114 -6.04 -4.25 -2.16
C ARG A 114 -5.01 -5.37 -2.32
N SER A 115 -4.40 -5.49 -3.49
CA SER A 115 -3.33 -6.47 -3.75
C SER A 115 -2.16 -6.25 -2.80
N ASP A 116 -1.75 -5.00 -2.59
CA ASP A 116 -0.66 -4.64 -1.67
C ASP A 116 -1.01 -5.00 -0.23
N ILE A 117 -2.23 -4.72 0.23
CA ILE A 117 -2.72 -5.09 1.56
C ILE A 117 -2.72 -6.62 1.74
N ASP A 118 -3.22 -7.37 0.76
CA ASP A 118 -3.28 -8.82 0.83
C ASP A 118 -1.88 -9.45 0.85
N TYR A 119 -0.94 -8.86 0.09
CA TYR A 119 0.47 -9.23 0.14
C TYR A 119 1.08 -8.98 1.53
N LEU A 120 0.86 -7.80 2.12
CA LEU A 120 1.34 -7.47 3.47
C LEU A 120 0.77 -8.43 4.52
N LYS A 121 -0.52 -8.75 4.47
CA LYS A 121 -1.15 -9.73 5.37
C LYS A 121 -0.57 -11.13 5.18
N ARG A 122 -0.18 -11.50 3.96
CA ARG A 122 0.50 -12.77 3.71
C ARG A 122 1.89 -12.78 4.34
N LEU A 123 2.66 -11.70 4.19
CA LEU A 123 3.96 -11.55 4.85
C LEU A 123 3.85 -11.62 6.37
N GLU A 124 2.86 -10.94 6.96
CA GLU A 124 2.61 -10.97 8.40
C GLU A 124 2.28 -12.39 8.90
N ARG A 125 1.45 -13.12 8.16
CA ARG A 125 1.15 -14.53 8.47
C ARG A 125 2.39 -15.40 8.40
N MET A 126 3.18 -15.31 7.32
CA MET A 126 4.41 -16.08 7.18
C MET A 126 5.41 -15.77 8.30
N ARG A 127 5.55 -14.50 8.68
CA ARG A 127 6.38 -14.10 9.83
C ARG A 127 5.90 -14.71 11.14
N THR A 128 4.58 -14.71 11.37
CA THR A 128 3.99 -15.26 12.60
C THR A 128 4.17 -16.78 12.67
N GLU A 129 3.93 -17.47 11.56
CA GLU A 129 4.17 -18.91 11.42
C GLU A 129 5.65 -19.26 11.61
N PHE A 130 6.56 -18.49 11.01
CA PHE A 130 8.01 -18.66 11.18
C PHE A 130 8.41 -18.53 12.66
N LEU A 131 8.02 -17.45 13.34
CA LEU A 131 8.34 -17.26 14.76
C LEU A 131 7.75 -18.36 15.65
N GLY A 132 6.54 -18.83 15.33
CA GLY A 132 5.91 -19.97 15.99
C GLY A 132 6.75 -21.23 15.84
N ASN A 133 7.12 -21.58 14.60
CA ASN A 133 7.94 -22.75 14.30
C ASN A 133 9.31 -22.68 14.98
N VAL A 134 10.00 -21.54 14.91
CA VAL A 134 11.28 -21.34 15.60
C VAL A 134 11.13 -21.55 17.11
N SER A 135 10.08 -20.99 17.72
CA SER A 135 9.84 -21.16 19.15
C SER A 135 9.59 -22.62 19.55
N HIS A 136 8.89 -23.37 18.70
CA HIS A 136 8.64 -24.81 18.91
C HIS A 136 9.92 -25.64 18.76
N GLU A 137 10.69 -25.40 17.70
CA GLU A 137 11.95 -26.10 17.44
C GLU A 137 13.03 -25.80 18.49
N LEU A 138 13.04 -24.60 19.08
CA LEU A 138 13.93 -24.26 20.19
C LEU A 138 13.50 -24.93 21.51
N ARG A 139 12.19 -25.04 21.78
CA ARG A 139 11.66 -25.56 23.05
C ARG A 139 12.00 -27.03 23.25
N THR A 140 11.92 -27.84 22.20
CA THR A 140 12.18 -29.29 22.26
C THR A 140 13.58 -29.64 22.79
N PRO A 141 14.70 -29.15 22.21
CA PRO A 141 16.03 -29.43 22.74
C PRO A 141 16.23 -28.80 24.13
N ILE A 142 15.67 -27.63 24.42
CA ILE A 142 15.76 -27.00 25.75
C ILE A 142 15.15 -27.92 26.82
N PHE A 143 13.93 -28.42 26.61
CA PHE A 143 13.30 -29.32 27.56
C PHE A 143 13.97 -30.68 27.64
N ALA A 144 14.53 -31.19 26.54
CA ALA A 144 15.32 -32.42 26.57
C ALA A 144 16.59 -32.23 27.44
N ILE A 145 17.33 -31.14 27.24
CA ILE A 145 18.50 -30.79 28.07
C ILE A 145 18.10 -30.70 29.54
N GLN A 146 17.04 -29.95 29.84
CA GLN A 146 16.54 -29.78 31.20
C GLN A 146 16.15 -31.14 31.82
N GLY A 147 15.41 -31.99 31.12
CA GLY A 147 14.99 -33.29 31.62
C GLY A 147 16.16 -34.24 31.90
N TYR A 148 17.18 -34.25 31.04
CA TYR A 148 18.40 -35.04 31.31
C TYR A 148 19.18 -34.51 32.51
N ILE A 149 19.32 -33.19 32.64
CA ILE A 149 19.99 -32.56 33.79
C ILE A 149 19.20 -32.83 35.09
N GLU A 150 17.88 -32.67 35.10
CA GLU A 150 17.03 -32.96 36.26
C GLU A 150 17.12 -34.44 36.68
N THR A 151 17.13 -35.36 35.71
CA THR A 151 17.28 -36.80 36.00
C THR A 151 18.64 -37.09 36.65
N LEU A 152 19.73 -36.49 36.14
CA LEU A 152 21.06 -36.58 36.75
C LEU A 152 21.03 -36.06 38.19
N LEU A 153 20.48 -34.87 38.42
CA LEU A 153 20.40 -34.25 39.75
C LEU A 153 19.55 -35.07 40.74
N ASN A 154 18.55 -35.80 40.26
CA ASN A 154 17.66 -36.64 41.07
C ASN A 154 18.22 -38.05 41.35
N GLY A 155 19.55 -38.21 41.32
CA GLY A 155 20.25 -39.44 41.75
C GLY A 155 20.82 -40.29 40.62
N ALA A 156 20.55 -39.97 39.35
CA ALA A 156 21.20 -40.68 38.24
C ALA A 156 22.67 -40.28 38.06
N LEU A 157 23.14 -39.22 38.73
CA LEU A 157 24.57 -38.85 38.77
C LEU A 157 25.42 -39.95 39.42
N ASP A 158 24.90 -40.58 40.47
CA ASP A 158 25.59 -41.60 41.28
C ASP A 158 25.50 -43.01 40.66
N ASP A 159 24.69 -43.20 39.61
CA ASP A 159 24.59 -44.46 38.88
C ASP A 159 25.53 -44.47 37.66
N GLU A 160 26.69 -45.11 37.80
CA GLU A 160 27.70 -45.26 36.74
C GLU A 160 27.16 -45.90 35.46
N LYS A 161 26.02 -46.61 35.50
CA LYS A 161 25.43 -47.23 34.30
C LYS A 161 24.78 -46.22 33.37
N VAL A 162 24.31 -45.07 33.90
CA VAL A 162 23.49 -44.11 33.14
C VAL A 162 24.01 -42.67 33.18
N ASN A 163 24.86 -42.32 34.16
CA ASN A 163 25.31 -40.94 34.36
C ASN A 163 25.94 -40.32 33.11
N LYS A 164 26.90 -41.02 32.48
CA LYS A 164 27.60 -40.57 31.30
C LYS A 164 26.67 -40.49 30.09
N TYR A 165 25.77 -41.46 29.95
CA TYR A 165 24.80 -41.50 28.86
C TYR A 165 23.87 -40.28 28.89
N PHE A 166 23.32 -39.92 30.06
CA PHE A 166 22.46 -38.73 30.17
C PHE A 166 23.24 -37.43 29.96
N LEU A 167 24.49 -37.35 30.43
CA LEU A 167 25.35 -36.20 30.17
C LEU A 167 25.63 -36.02 28.66
N GLU A 168 25.93 -37.12 27.96
CA GLU A 168 26.13 -37.13 26.51
C GLU A 168 24.87 -36.72 25.75
N LYS A 169 23.69 -37.17 26.19
CA LYS A 169 22.42 -36.76 25.59
C LYS A 169 22.15 -35.27 25.78
N ALA A 170 22.35 -34.72 26.97
CA ALA A 170 22.22 -33.28 27.21
C ALA A 170 23.20 -32.47 26.33
N ASN A 171 24.45 -32.92 26.21
CA ASN A 171 25.44 -32.28 25.34
C ASN A 171 25.01 -32.34 23.86
N GLN A 172 24.52 -33.48 23.37
CA GLN A 172 24.05 -33.62 21.99
C GLN A 172 22.89 -32.65 21.69
N HIS A 173 21.94 -32.49 22.59
CA HIS A 173 20.85 -31.52 22.41
C HIS A 173 21.34 -30.07 22.42
N THR A 174 22.41 -29.76 23.17
CA THR A 174 23.06 -28.44 23.16
C THR A 174 23.72 -28.16 21.81
N ILE A 175 24.40 -29.15 21.22
CA ILE A 175 24.97 -29.05 19.86
C ILE A 175 23.86 -28.82 18.83
N ASN A 176 22.77 -29.59 18.89
CA ASN A 176 21.64 -29.44 17.98
C ASN A 176 21.00 -28.04 18.08
N LEU A 177 20.84 -27.53 19.31
CA LEU A 177 20.34 -26.18 19.55
C LEU A 177 21.26 -25.10 18.97
N SER A 178 22.58 -25.26 19.11
CA SER A 178 23.56 -24.34 18.53
C SER A 178 23.49 -24.34 17.00
N ASN A 179 23.31 -25.50 16.36
CA ASN A 179 23.17 -25.60 14.91
C ASN A 179 21.92 -24.85 14.44
N LEU A 180 20.78 -25.05 15.12
CA LEU A 180 19.54 -24.34 14.81
C LEU A 180 19.70 -22.82 14.94
N LEU A 181 20.40 -22.35 15.97
CA LEU A 181 20.67 -20.92 16.15
C LEU A 181 21.55 -20.35 15.02
N ASN A 182 22.56 -21.10 14.59
CA ASN A 182 23.41 -20.70 13.46
C ASN A 182 22.62 -20.62 12.16
N ASP A 183 21.75 -21.60 11.90
CA ASP A 183 20.87 -21.58 10.72
C ASP A 183 19.98 -20.32 10.72
N LEU A 184 19.46 -19.91 11.89
CA LEU A 184 18.67 -18.68 12.03
C LEU A 184 19.50 -17.41 11.78
N ILE A 185 20.76 -17.37 12.22
CA ILE A 185 21.68 -16.26 11.93
C ILE A 185 21.94 -16.18 10.43
N ASP A 186 22.22 -17.31 9.78
CA ASP A 186 22.47 -17.36 8.34
C ASP A 186 21.26 -16.87 7.54
N ILE A 187 20.05 -17.32 7.89
CA ILE A 187 18.80 -16.84 7.28
C ILE A 187 18.65 -15.33 7.48
N SER A 188 18.88 -14.83 8.70
CA SER A 188 18.78 -13.39 9.02
C SER A 188 19.76 -12.56 8.17
N MET A 189 21.00 -13.03 7.99
CA MET A 189 22.01 -12.37 7.15
C MET A 189 21.63 -12.38 5.67
N ILE A 190 20.92 -13.41 5.19
CA ILE A 190 20.40 -13.46 3.82
C ILE A 190 19.27 -12.43 3.66
N GLU A 191 18.31 -12.40 4.58
CA GLU A 191 17.16 -11.49 4.52
C GLU A 191 17.55 -10.01 4.65
N SER A 192 18.56 -9.70 5.47
CA SER A 192 19.10 -8.33 5.63
C SER A 192 20.03 -7.90 4.48
N GLY A 193 20.43 -8.84 3.61
CA GLY A 193 21.42 -8.60 2.56
C GLY A 193 22.85 -8.42 3.08
N GLU A 194 23.12 -8.75 4.34
CA GLU A 194 24.45 -8.67 4.94
C GLU A 194 25.35 -9.86 4.57
N MET A 195 24.77 -10.97 4.09
CA MET A 195 25.53 -12.13 3.64
C MET A 195 26.36 -11.80 2.39
N ARG A 196 27.69 -11.69 2.59
CA ARG A 196 28.64 -11.45 1.49
C ARG A 196 29.03 -12.77 0.82
N MET A 197 28.56 -12.96 -0.41
CA MET A 197 28.94 -14.11 -1.24
C MET A 197 30.34 -13.90 -1.84
N SER A 198 31.20 -14.92 -1.72
CA SER A 198 32.53 -14.94 -2.33
C SER A 198 32.58 -15.96 -3.47
N TYR A 199 32.37 -15.52 -4.70
CA TYR A 199 32.47 -16.37 -5.88
C TYR A 199 33.93 -16.64 -6.25
N ARG A 200 34.31 -17.93 -6.35
CA ARG A 200 35.65 -18.37 -6.77
C ARG A 200 35.54 -19.55 -7.73
N TYR A 201 36.46 -19.63 -8.69
CA TYR A 201 36.61 -20.83 -9.52
C TYR A 201 37.14 -21.98 -8.66
N PHE A 202 36.53 -23.15 -8.79
CA PHE A 202 36.97 -24.38 -8.13
C PHE A 202 36.71 -25.58 -9.06
N ASP A 203 37.49 -26.65 -8.90
CA ASP A 203 37.25 -27.90 -9.61
C ASP A 203 36.15 -28.69 -8.92
N ILE A 204 35.02 -28.86 -9.61
CA ILE A 204 33.87 -29.60 -9.10
C ILE A 204 34.18 -31.07 -8.83
N ASN A 205 35.04 -31.71 -9.63
CA ASN A 205 35.40 -33.12 -9.43
C ASN A 205 36.22 -33.27 -8.15
N SER A 206 37.22 -32.41 -7.95
CA SER A 206 38.02 -32.40 -6.72
C SER A 206 37.16 -32.11 -5.50
N TYR A 207 36.21 -31.18 -5.59
CA TYR A 207 35.33 -30.83 -4.47
C TYR A 207 34.37 -31.98 -4.12
N LEU A 208 33.72 -32.58 -5.11
CA LEU A 208 32.82 -33.72 -4.89
C LEU A 208 33.56 -34.94 -4.32
N ASN A 209 34.76 -35.24 -4.83
CA ASN A 209 35.57 -36.34 -4.28
C ASN A 209 35.93 -36.12 -2.80
N LYS A 210 36.21 -34.87 -2.41
CA LYS A 210 36.45 -34.50 -1.00
C LYS A 210 35.20 -34.77 -0.15
N ILE A 211 34.04 -34.30 -0.58
CA ILE A 211 32.77 -34.52 0.14
C ILE A 211 32.45 -36.01 0.28
N VAL A 212 32.61 -36.79 -0.81
CA VAL A 212 32.38 -38.25 -0.79
C VAL A 212 33.33 -38.95 0.17
N HIS A 213 34.58 -38.49 0.27
CA HIS A 213 35.54 -39.03 1.22
C HIS A 213 35.15 -38.71 2.68
N GLU A 214 34.71 -37.48 2.95
CA GLU A 214 34.24 -37.05 4.29
C GLU A 214 32.95 -37.76 4.73
N MET A 215 32.10 -38.18 3.78
CA MET A 215 30.84 -38.90 4.09
C MET A 215 30.99 -40.41 4.21
N LYS A 216 32.16 -40.99 3.95
CA LYS A 216 32.38 -42.42 4.21
C LYS A 216 32.52 -42.65 5.72
N PRO A 217 31.73 -43.57 6.31
CA PRO A 217 31.90 -43.92 7.72
C PRO A 217 33.30 -44.53 7.92
N LEU A 218 33.93 -44.19 9.05
CA LEU A 218 35.17 -44.80 9.54
C LEU A 218 34.99 -46.31 9.75
#